data_AF-A0A953QA02-F1
#
_entry.id   AF-A0A953QA02-F1
#
_cell.length_a   1.000
_cell.length_b   1.000
_cell.length_c   1.000
_cell.angle_alpha   90.00
_cell.angle_beta   90.00
_cell.angle_gamma   90.00
#
_symmetry.space_group_name_H-M   'P 1'
#
loop_
_entity.id
_entity.type
_entity.pdbx_description
1 polymer ?
#
loop_
_entity_poly.entity_id
_entity_poly.type
_entity_poly.pdbx_seq_one_letter_code
_entity_poly.pdbx_strand_id
1 'polypeptide(L)'
;MKATATVDVRVADEVWIVTALLHKKYPDRTDFTIDEIMARVKREEMTGKLRPGVYAHVVQHCVANRPPNSGRYRMLFETAPGRRRLFRSGDSYDPSREGAKIVPAREEVPPEYSHLLDWYRDWSQDSIEERIKNDPLLALYGDGKDLWADEHADEYVRRIREGWE
;
A
#
# COMPACT_ATOMS: atom_id res chain seq x y z
N MET A 1 22.53 7.17 25.05
CA MET A 1 23.00 6.20 24.05
C MET A 1 22.01 5.04 24.04
N LYS A 2 21.19 4.87 22.99
CA LYS A 2 20.37 3.67 22.84
C LYS A 2 21.17 2.66 22.03
N ALA A 3 21.77 1.69 22.71
CA ALA A 3 22.30 0.50 22.08
C ALA A 3 21.12 -0.46 21.86
N THR A 4 20.58 -0.51 20.65
CA THR A 4 19.59 -1.49 20.23
C THR A 4 20.27 -2.62 19.47
N ALA A 5 19.77 -3.84 19.66
CA ALA A 5 20.31 -5.05 19.07
C ALA A 5 20.47 -4.87 17.55
N THR A 6 21.68 -5.14 17.05
CA THR A 6 22.10 -4.86 15.68
C THR A 6 21.48 -5.85 14.70
N VAL A 7 20.20 -5.69 14.39
CA VAL A 7 19.63 -6.24 13.16
C VAL A 7 20.21 -5.41 12.01
N ASP A 8 20.87 -6.05 11.05
CA ASP A 8 21.34 -5.37 9.84
C ASP A 8 20.12 -4.99 8.97
N VAL A 9 19.61 -3.78 9.17
CA VAL A 9 18.40 -3.30 8.52
C VAL A 9 18.68 -3.05 7.04
N ARG A 10 17.97 -3.74 6.15
CA ARG A 10 18.10 -3.52 4.69
C ARG A 10 17.57 -2.13 4.30
N VAL A 11 18.06 -1.58 3.17
CA VAL A 11 17.65 -0.24 2.70
C VAL A 11 16.15 -0.15 2.45
N ALA A 12 15.55 -1.19 1.86
CA ALA A 12 14.12 -1.25 1.64
C ALA A 12 13.32 -1.24 2.96
N ASP A 13 13.79 -1.98 3.96
CA ASP A 13 13.13 -2.10 5.26
C ASP A 13 13.23 -0.79 6.06
N GLU A 14 14.39 -0.11 6.00
CA GLU A 14 14.57 1.24 6.55
C GLU A 14 13.57 2.22 5.93
N VAL A 15 13.43 2.23 4.60
CA VAL A 15 12.47 3.09 3.88
C VAL A 15 11.02 2.80 4.29
N TRP A 16 10.68 1.53 4.49
CA TRP A 16 9.36 1.15 4.98
C TRP A 16 9.14 1.66 6.41
N ILE A 17 10.09 1.44 7.33
CA ILE A 17 10.00 1.85 8.74
C ILE A 17 9.82 3.35 8.87
N VAL A 18 10.62 4.15 8.16
CA VAL A 18 10.52 5.62 8.25
C VAL A 18 9.19 6.15 7.70
N THR A 19 8.66 5.51 6.66
CA THR A 19 7.37 5.89 6.09
C THR A 19 6.22 5.49 7.02
N ALA A 20 6.30 4.32 7.66
CA ALA A 20 5.36 3.91 8.71
C ALA A 20 5.35 4.88 9.89
N LEU A 21 6.52 5.35 10.33
CA LEU A 21 6.64 6.35 11.38
C LEU A 21 6.01 7.69 10.99
N LEU A 22 6.06 8.09 9.71
CA LEU A 22 5.40 9.30 9.23
C LEU A 22 3.88 9.17 9.30
N HIS A 23 3.33 8.06 8.81
CA HIS A 23 1.89 7.76 8.93
C HIS A 23 1.43 7.74 10.38
N LYS A 24 2.16 7.06 11.26
CA LYS A 24 1.81 7.01 12.69
C LYS A 24 1.87 8.38 13.37
N LYS A 25 2.80 9.26 12.95
CA LYS A 25 2.93 10.62 13.48
C LYS A 25 1.83 11.55 12.95
N TYR A 26 1.37 11.33 11.73
CA TYR A 26 0.39 12.16 11.05
C TYR A 26 -0.74 11.29 10.47
N PRO A 27 -1.62 10.74 11.31
CA PRO A 27 -2.62 9.74 10.90
C PRO A 27 -3.62 10.27 9.86
N ASP A 28 -3.93 11.57 9.89
CA ASP A 28 -4.88 12.19 8.95
C ASP A 28 -4.28 12.46 7.56
N ARG A 29 -2.97 12.23 7.38
CA ARG A 29 -2.29 12.48 6.10
C ARG A 29 -2.24 11.22 5.26
N THR A 30 -2.72 11.33 4.02
CA THR A 30 -2.73 10.22 3.07
C THR A 30 -1.33 9.84 2.56
N ASP A 31 -0.43 10.81 2.43
CA ASP A 31 0.90 10.62 1.85
C ASP A 31 1.92 11.71 2.28
N PHE A 32 3.18 11.49 1.88
CA PHE A 32 4.34 12.31 2.21
C PHE A 32 5.19 12.57 0.97
N THR A 33 5.86 13.71 0.93
CA THR A 33 6.81 14.01 -0.15
C THR A 33 8.06 13.15 0.00
N ILE A 34 8.81 12.96 -1.10
CA ILE A 34 10.13 12.31 -1.08
C ILE A 34 11.03 12.99 -0.03
N ASP A 35 11.01 14.32 0.04
CA ASP A 35 11.85 15.09 0.96
C ASP A 35 11.47 14.85 2.42
N GLU A 36 10.18 14.72 2.74
CA GLU A 36 9.73 14.37 4.09
C GLU A 36 10.22 12.99 4.52
N ILE A 37 10.16 12.01 3.61
CA ILE A 37 10.68 10.66 3.85
C ILE A 37 12.19 10.70 4.04
N MET A 38 12.93 11.38 3.16
CA MET A 38 14.39 11.52 3.28
C MET A 38 14.81 12.28 4.55
N ALA A 39 14.05 13.30 4.96
CA ALA A 39 14.25 14.01 6.21
C ALA A 39 14.00 13.10 7.42
N ARG A 40 12.98 12.22 7.35
CA ARG A 40 12.74 11.21 8.40
C ARG A 40 13.88 10.20 8.49
N VAL A 41 14.41 9.71 7.36
CA VAL A 41 15.59 8.82 7.35
C VAL A 41 16.76 9.48 8.07
N LYS A 42 17.10 10.72 7.69
CA LYS A 42 18.19 11.47 8.32
C LYS A 42 17.98 11.69 9.82
N ARG A 43 16.73 11.82 10.28
CA ARG A 43 16.41 12.03 11.69
C ARG A 43 16.48 10.75 12.53
N GLU A 44 16.08 9.61 11.97
CA GLU A 44 16.12 8.34 12.70
C GLU A 44 17.54 7.78 12.84
N GLU A 45 18.45 8.12 11.92
CA GLU A 45 19.86 7.68 11.92
C GLU A 45 20.03 6.18 12.23
N MET A 46 19.11 5.36 11.71
CA MET A 46 18.97 3.95 12.06
C MET A 46 20.24 3.12 11.78
N THR A 47 21.04 3.57 10.82
CA THR A 47 22.34 2.97 10.44
C THR A 47 23.54 3.90 10.70
N GLY A 48 23.33 4.99 11.45
CA GLY A 48 24.34 5.99 11.81
C GLY A 48 24.78 6.94 10.68
N LYS A 49 24.51 6.60 9.42
CA LYS A 49 24.76 7.47 8.26
C LYS A 49 23.73 7.25 7.16
N LEU A 50 23.45 8.28 6.37
CA LEU A 50 22.61 8.13 5.19
C LEU A 50 23.29 7.22 4.17
N ARG A 51 22.71 6.05 3.90
CA ARG A 51 23.28 5.07 2.99
C ARG A 51 23.11 5.48 1.51
N PRO A 52 24.12 5.26 0.66
CA PRO A 52 23.94 5.33 -0.79
C PRO A 52 22.83 4.36 -1.20
N GLY A 53 21.83 4.85 -1.95
CA GLY A 53 20.72 4.03 -2.45
C GLY A 53 19.39 4.19 -1.73
N VAL A 54 19.32 4.85 -0.56
CA VAL A 54 18.02 5.14 0.09
C VAL A 54 17.11 5.94 -0.83
N TYR A 55 17.64 6.99 -1.47
CA TYR A 55 16.88 7.81 -2.40
C TYR A 55 16.30 6.99 -3.57
N ALA A 56 17.10 6.07 -4.13
CA ALA A 56 16.65 5.19 -5.21
C ALA A 56 15.53 4.24 -4.76
N HIS A 57 15.52 3.81 -3.49
CA HIS A 57 14.43 3.03 -2.92
C HIS A 57 13.15 3.84 -2.76
N VAL A 58 13.23 5.09 -2.27
CA VAL A 58 12.07 5.98 -2.13
C VAL A 58 11.46 6.33 -3.49
N VAL A 59 12.28 6.57 -4.51
CA VAL A 59 11.82 7.01 -5.83
C VAL A 59 11.42 5.86 -6.75
N GLN A 60 12.09 4.71 -6.67
CA GLN A 60 11.96 3.62 -7.64
C GLN A 60 11.84 2.22 -7.03
N HIS A 61 12.82 1.75 -6.27
CA HIS A 61 12.92 0.32 -5.94
C HIS A 61 11.78 -0.17 -5.04
N CYS A 62 11.26 0.68 -4.15
CA CYS A 62 10.14 0.35 -3.27
C CYS A 62 8.77 0.70 -3.85
N VAL A 63 8.69 1.42 -4.96
CA VAL A 63 7.45 2.00 -5.47
C VAL A 63 6.70 0.98 -6.33
N ALA A 64 5.60 0.46 -5.80
CA ALA A 64 4.86 -0.68 -6.35
C ALA A 64 4.23 -0.40 -7.73
N ASN A 65 3.71 0.81 -7.93
CA ASN A 65 3.05 1.23 -9.18
C ASN A 65 4.01 1.87 -10.20
N ARG A 66 5.33 1.65 -10.05
CA ARG A 66 6.34 2.01 -11.05
C ARG A 66 7.01 0.78 -11.63
N PRO A 67 7.48 0.82 -12.89
CA PRO A 67 8.30 -0.25 -13.45
C PRO A 67 9.49 -0.57 -12.54
N PRO A 68 9.83 -1.85 -12.31
CA PRO A 68 11.00 -2.20 -11.53
C PRO A 68 12.28 -1.75 -12.24
N ASN A 69 13.27 -1.39 -11.43
CA ASN A 69 14.64 -1.20 -11.85
C ASN A 69 15.49 -1.85 -10.76
N SER A 70 16.28 -2.88 -11.06
CA SER A 70 17.08 -3.73 -10.14
C SER A 70 16.39 -4.33 -8.89
N GLY A 71 15.72 -3.53 -8.06
CA GLY A 71 14.85 -3.95 -6.96
C GLY A 71 13.37 -4.02 -7.34
N ARG A 72 12.65 -5.03 -6.81
CA ARG A 72 11.24 -5.33 -7.15
C ARG A 72 10.24 -5.11 -6.01
N TYR A 73 10.61 -4.45 -4.92
CA TYR A 73 9.75 -4.29 -3.73
C TYR A 73 8.42 -3.58 -4.03
N ARG A 74 7.41 -3.85 -3.20
CA ARG A 74 6.08 -3.23 -3.22
C ARG A 74 5.76 -2.59 -1.88
N MET A 75 6.69 -1.80 -1.35
CA MET A 75 6.59 -1.23 0.01
C MET A 75 5.95 0.17 0.03
N LEU A 76 6.11 0.93 -1.07
CA LEU A 76 5.58 2.27 -1.25
C LEU A 76 4.62 2.31 -2.42
N PHE A 77 3.72 3.29 -2.42
CA PHE A 77 2.81 3.60 -3.51
C PHE A 77 2.93 5.08 -3.87
N GLU A 78 3.06 5.39 -5.17
CA GLU A 78 3.01 6.76 -5.67
C GLU A 78 1.56 7.21 -5.86
N THR A 79 1.11 8.14 -5.02
CA THR A 79 -0.23 8.75 -5.08
C THR A 79 -0.28 9.91 -6.06
N ALA A 80 0.81 10.65 -6.19
CA ALA A 80 1.01 11.77 -7.11
C ALA A 80 2.51 11.95 -7.36
N PRO A 81 2.93 12.68 -8.43
CA PRO A 81 4.34 12.92 -8.70
C PRO A 81 5.10 13.41 -7.45
N GLY A 82 6.11 12.65 -7.03
CA GLY A 82 6.94 12.98 -5.87
C GLY A 82 6.31 12.75 -4.49
N ARG A 83 5.09 12.19 -4.43
CA ARG A 83 4.38 11.84 -3.20
C ARG A 83 4.28 10.33 -3.03
N ARG A 84 4.52 9.85 -1.82
CA ARG A 84 4.57 8.43 -1.48
C ARG A 84 3.78 8.17 -0.21
N ARG A 85 3.13 7.02 -0.17
CA ARG A 85 2.61 6.41 1.05
C ARG A 85 3.05 4.95 1.13
N LEU A 86 2.81 4.31 2.27
CA LEU A 86 2.95 2.85 2.34
C LEU A 86 1.96 2.21 1.38
N PHE A 87 2.44 1.18 0.68
CA PHE A 87 1.59 0.29 -0.09
C PHE A 87 0.60 -0.42 0.83
N ARG A 88 -0.61 -0.68 0.35
CA ARG A 88 -1.65 -1.43 1.06
C ARG A 88 -2.22 -2.52 0.16
N SER A 89 -2.74 -3.58 0.77
CA SER A 89 -3.46 -4.62 0.03
C SER A 89 -4.61 -4.02 -0.77
N GLY A 90 -4.69 -4.35 -2.06
CA GLY A 90 -5.69 -3.81 -2.98
C GLY A 90 -5.25 -2.56 -3.75
N ASP A 91 -4.06 -2.01 -3.48
CA ASP A 91 -3.44 -1.03 -4.36
C ASP A 91 -3.04 -1.67 -5.69
N SER A 92 -3.12 -0.90 -6.79
CA SER A 92 -2.58 -1.33 -8.08
C SER A 92 -1.04 -1.36 -8.02
N TYR A 93 -0.43 -2.30 -8.74
CA TYR A 93 1.02 -2.38 -8.84
C TYR A 93 1.42 -2.85 -10.24
N ASP A 94 2.69 -2.64 -10.59
CA ASP A 94 3.25 -3.17 -11.82
C ASP A 94 3.30 -4.72 -11.74
N PRO A 95 2.73 -5.46 -12.72
CA PRO A 95 2.69 -6.91 -12.71
C PRO A 95 4.06 -7.58 -12.57
N SER A 96 5.12 -6.93 -13.05
CA SER A 96 6.48 -7.42 -12.90
C SER A 96 7.01 -7.34 -11.46
N ARG A 97 6.24 -6.79 -10.51
CA ARG A 97 6.52 -6.83 -9.07
C ARG A 97 5.64 -7.83 -8.32
N GLU A 98 4.90 -8.68 -9.04
CA GLU A 98 4.08 -9.72 -8.42
C GLU A 98 4.91 -10.61 -7.48
N GLY A 99 4.30 -10.97 -6.34
CA GLY A 99 4.95 -11.77 -5.29
C GLY A 99 6.08 -11.05 -4.54
N ALA A 100 6.44 -9.82 -4.90
CA ALA A 100 7.50 -9.10 -4.21
C ALA A 100 7.04 -8.58 -2.85
N LYS A 101 8.02 -8.44 -1.96
CA LYS A 101 7.86 -8.05 -0.56
C LYS A 101 7.18 -6.69 -0.40
N ILE A 102 6.12 -6.67 0.42
CA ILE A 102 5.31 -5.49 0.76
C ILE A 102 5.62 -4.93 2.15
N VAL A 103 6.03 -5.80 3.08
CA VAL A 103 6.27 -5.51 4.50
C VAL A 103 7.55 -6.23 4.95
N PRO A 104 8.39 -5.63 5.82
CA PRO A 104 9.50 -6.31 6.46
C PRO A 104 9.09 -7.55 7.25
N ALA A 105 9.93 -8.59 7.28
CA ALA A 105 9.75 -9.69 8.23
C ALA A 105 10.11 -9.20 9.64
N ARG A 106 9.56 -9.84 10.68
CA ARG A 106 9.71 -9.40 12.08
C ARG A 106 11.16 -9.41 12.53
N GLU A 107 11.95 -10.35 12.03
CA GLU A 107 13.37 -10.54 12.34
C GLU A 107 14.27 -9.52 11.63
N GLU A 108 13.75 -8.84 10.60
CA GLU A 108 14.47 -7.83 9.82
C GLU A 108 14.22 -6.41 10.34
N VAL A 109 13.32 -6.27 11.33
CA VAL A 109 12.96 -5.01 11.96
C VAL A 109 13.62 -4.96 13.34
N PRO A 110 14.35 -3.88 13.68
CA PRO A 110 14.87 -3.70 15.01
C PRO A 110 13.75 -3.75 16.06
N PRO A 111 13.94 -4.38 17.23
CA PRO A 111 12.90 -4.60 18.23
C PRO A 111 12.11 -3.33 18.61
N GLU A 112 12.76 -2.18 18.63
CA GLU A 112 12.15 -0.87 18.90
C GLU A 112 11.07 -0.45 17.89
N TYR A 113 11.17 -0.95 16.66
CA TYR A 113 10.25 -0.66 15.55
C TYR A 113 9.28 -1.82 15.28
N SER A 114 9.40 -2.94 15.98
CA SER A 114 8.55 -4.13 15.78
C SER A 114 7.05 -3.83 15.90
N HIS A 115 6.67 -2.88 16.77
CA HIS A 115 5.31 -2.40 16.96
C HIS A 115 4.68 -1.78 15.69
N LEU A 116 5.50 -1.36 14.72
CA LEU A 116 5.01 -0.82 13.44
C LEU A 116 4.39 -1.90 12.56
N LEU A 117 4.80 -3.16 12.70
CA LEU A 117 4.21 -4.27 11.95
C LEU A 117 2.77 -4.51 12.39
N ASP A 118 2.52 -4.44 13.69
CA ASP A 118 1.19 -4.59 14.26
C ASP A 118 0.31 -3.38 13.89
N TRP A 119 0.84 -2.17 14.02
CA TRP A 119 0.15 -0.96 13.56
C TRP A 119 -0.19 -0.99 12.06
N TYR A 120 0.73 -1.46 11.21
CA TYR A 120 0.51 -1.50 9.76
C TYR A 120 -0.60 -2.48 9.38
N ARG A 121 -0.66 -3.64 10.04
CA ARG A 121 -1.73 -4.61 9.82
C ARG A 121 -3.09 -3.95 10.05
N ASP A 122 -3.27 -3.31 11.20
CA ASP A 122 -4.53 -2.68 11.60
C ASP A 122 -4.86 -1.50 10.64
N TRP A 123 -3.89 -0.60 10.42
CA TRP A 123 -4.02 0.52 9.48
C TRP A 123 -4.34 0.10 8.04
N SER A 124 -3.84 -1.05 7.59
CA SER A 124 -4.13 -1.57 6.25
C SER A 124 -5.55 -2.13 6.15
N GLN A 125 -6.08 -2.73 7.22
CA GLN A 125 -7.43 -3.29 7.27
C GLN A 125 -8.49 -2.18 7.27
N ASP A 126 -8.31 -1.14 8.10
CA ASP A 126 -9.23 0.01 8.15
C ASP A 126 -9.45 0.62 6.76
N SER A 127 -8.38 0.68 5.95
CA SER A 127 -8.46 1.21 4.60
C SER A 127 -9.25 0.37 3.60
N ILE A 128 -9.31 -0.95 3.81
CA ILE A 128 -10.10 -1.87 2.99
C ILE A 128 -11.56 -1.69 3.34
N GLU A 129 -11.90 -1.64 4.63
CA GLU A 129 -13.27 -1.42 5.09
C GLU A 129 -13.81 -0.08 4.60
N GLU A 130 -13.00 0.98 4.69
CA GLU A 130 -13.38 2.30 4.19
C GLU A 130 -13.56 2.31 2.67
N ARG A 131 -12.73 1.59 1.92
CA ARG A 131 -12.92 1.41 0.47
C ARG A 131 -14.22 0.68 0.14
N ILE A 132 -14.50 -0.44 0.81
CA ILE A 132 -15.73 -1.21 0.61
C ILE A 132 -16.95 -0.35 0.92
N LYS A 133 -16.91 0.39 2.03
CA LYS A 133 -17.99 1.29 2.45
C LYS A 133 -18.26 2.41 1.44
N ASN A 134 -17.21 2.92 0.79
CA ASN A 134 -17.30 4.02 -0.16
C ASN A 134 -17.29 3.56 -1.64
N ASP A 135 -17.41 2.26 -1.92
CA ASP A 135 -17.41 1.74 -3.28
C ASP A 135 -18.79 1.98 -3.92
N PRO A 136 -18.88 2.78 -5.01
CA PRO A 136 -20.16 3.11 -5.63
C PRO A 136 -20.82 1.90 -6.30
N LEU A 137 -20.08 0.89 -6.76
CA LEU A 137 -20.66 -0.32 -7.34
C LEU A 137 -21.23 -1.22 -6.25
N LEU A 138 -20.55 -1.34 -5.11
CA LEU A 138 -21.09 -2.07 -3.96
C LEU A 138 -22.27 -1.33 -3.32
N ALA A 139 -22.27 0.01 -3.32
CA ALA A 139 -23.41 0.79 -2.87
C ALA A 139 -24.68 0.53 -3.71
N LEU A 140 -24.51 0.28 -5.01
CA LEU A 140 -25.60 -0.07 -5.94
C LEU A 140 -26.02 -1.55 -5.86
N TYR A 141 -25.35 -2.37 -5.04
CA TYR A 141 -25.70 -3.78 -4.92
C TYR A 141 -27.10 -3.94 -4.31
N GLY A 142 -28.05 -4.33 -5.16
CA GLY A 142 -29.45 -4.51 -4.78
C GLY A 142 -30.38 -3.38 -5.20
N ASP A 143 -29.88 -2.24 -5.66
CA ASP A 143 -30.69 -1.09 -6.11
C ASP A 143 -31.55 -1.39 -7.35
N GLY A 144 -31.23 -2.47 -8.08
CA GLY A 144 -32.01 -2.92 -9.23
C GLY A 144 -33.10 -3.94 -8.90
N LYS A 145 -33.23 -4.43 -7.65
CA LYS A 145 -34.13 -5.56 -7.35
C LYS A 145 -35.60 -5.26 -7.70
N ASP A 146 -36.04 -4.04 -7.47
CA ASP A 146 -37.42 -3.62 -7.74
C ASP A 146 -37.67 -3.40 -9.24
N LEU A 147 -36.64 -3.10 -10.03
CA LEU A 147 -36.76 -2.96 -11.50
C LEU A 147 -37.05 -4.30 -12.20
N TRP A 148 -36.64 -5.41 -11.60
CA TRP A 148 -36.82 -6.76 -12.14
C TRP A 148 -37.78 -7.61 -11.30
N ALA A 149 -38.46 -7.01 -10.31
CA ALA A 149 -39.33 -7.74 -9.40
C ALA A 149 -40.48 -8.46 -10.12
N ASP A 150 -40.98 -7.87 -11.20
CA ASP A 150 -42.11 -8.38 -11.98
C ASP A 150 -41.69 -9.12 -13.27
N GLU A 151 -40.38 -9.17 -13.58
CA GLU A 151 -39.87 -9.78 -14.81
C GLU A 151 -39.13 -11.09 -14.50
N HIS A 152 -39.75 -12.21 -14.84
CA HIS A 152 -39.09 -13.51 -14.75
C HIS A 152 -37.98 -13.63 -15.80
N ALA A 153 -36.78 -14.01 -15.35
CA ALA A 153 -35.58 -14.09 -16.18
C ALA A 153 -35.78 -14.92 -17.46
N ASP A 154 -36.58 -15.98 -17.40
CA ASP A 154 -36.87 -16.85 -18.55
C ASP A 154 -37.71 -16.15 -19.63
N GLU A 155 -38.69 -15.35 -19.23
CA GLU A 155 -39.53 -14.55 -20.14
C GLU A 155 -38.72 -13.43 -20.81
N TYR A 156 -37.80 -12.80 -20.07
CA TYR A 156 -36.86 -11.81 -20.59
C TYR A 156 -35.94 -12.39 -21.66
N VAL A 157 -35.30 -13.53 -21.38
CA VAL A 157 -34.39 -14.21 -22.32
C VAL A 157 -35.14 -14.68 -23.56
N ARG A 158 -36.36 -15.19 -23.40
CA ARG A 158 -37.22 -15.58 -24.51
C ARG A 158 -37.54 -14.39 -25.41
N ARG A 159 -37.92 -13.24 -24.84
CA ARG A 159 -38.20 -12.00 -25.59
C ARG A 159 -36.98 -11.49 -26.36
N ILE A 160 -35.79 -11.55 -25.78
CA ILE A 160 -34.57 -11.10 -26.47
C ILE A 160 -34.23 -12.00 -27.66
N ARG A 161 -34.50 -13.30 -27.53
CA ARG A 161 -34.19 -14.30 -28.57
C ARG A 161 -35.27 -14.43 -29.63
N GLU A 162 -36.43 -13.81 -29.45
CA GLU A 162 -37.43 -13.72 -30.52
C GLU A 162 -36.86 -12.91 -31.70
N GLY A 163 -36.85 -13.52 -32.89
CA GLY A 163 -36.36 -12.91 -34.12
C GLY A 163 -34.87 -13.09 -34.43
N TRP A 164 -34.14 -13.87 -33.62
CA TRP A 164 -32.79 -14.34 -33.97
C TRP A 164 -32.91 -15.69 -34.70
N GLU A 165 -33.20 -15.65 -36.01
CA GLU A 165 -32.97 -16.77 -36.95
C GLU A 165 -31.54 -16.75 -37.50
#